data_AF-A0A426DRD5-F1
#
_entry.id   AF-A0A426DRD5-F1
#
_cell.length_a   1.000
_cell.length_b   1.000
_cell.length_c   1.000
_cell.angle_alpha   90.00
_cell.angle_beta   90.00
_cell.angle_gamma   90.00
#
_symmetry.space_group_name_H-M   'P 1'
#
loop_
_entity.id
_entity.type
_entity.pdbx_description
1 polymer ?
#
loop_
_entity_poly.entity_id
_entity_poly.type
_entity_poly.pdbx_seq_one_letter_code
_entity_poly.pdbx_strand_id
1 'polypeptide(L)' 'MDKFDRIIEFAMKKDVELYTSMPSGWRRIIGALTAPCGSTWIYNGKSYFSGERKTALLVKEDCLE' A
#
# COMPACT_ATOMS: atom_id res chain seq x y z
N MET A 1 18.24 8.64 4.92
CA MET A 1 17.42 7.62 4.24
C MET A 1 16.14 8.29 3.87
N ASP A 2 15.85 8.33 2.58
CA ASP A 2 14.70 9.05 2.08
C ASP A 2 13.38 8.39 2.56
N LYS A 3 12.28 9.16 2.64
CA LYS A 3 10.98 8.61 3.06
C LYS A 3 10.53 7.51 2.10
N PHE A 4 10.80 7.68 0.80
CA PHE A 4 10.47 6.71 -0.23
C PHE A 4 11.30 5.42 -0.08
N ASP A 5 12.60 5.53 0.22
CA ASP A 5 13.47 4.38 0.47
C ASP A 5 12.91 3.47 1.58
N ARG A 6 12.43 4.07 2.68
CA ARG A 6 11.84 3.32 3.81
C ARG A 6 10.54 2.62 3.41
N ILE A 7 9.76 3.21 2.52
CA ILE A 7 8.53 2.61 2.01
C ILE A 7 8.88 1.42 1.10
N ILE A 8 9.88 1.57 0.22
CA ILE A 8 10.39 0.47 -0.63
C ILE A 8 10.91 -0.68 0.21
N GLU A 9 11.77 -0.41 1.19
CA GLU A 9 12.33 -1.44 2.08
C GLU A 9 11.22 -2.20 2.81
N PHE A 10 10.22 -1.48 3.33
CA PHE A 10 9.07 -2.09 3.99
C PHE A 10 8.26 -2.95 3.03
N ALA A 11 7.99 -2.48 1.81
CA ALA A 11 7.24 -3.22 0.80
C ALA A 11 7.95 -4.51 0.39
N MET A 12 9.27 -4.45 0.15
CA MET A 12 10.10 -5.64 -0.14
C MET A 12 10.08 -6.64 1.02
N LYS A 13 10.24 -6.16 2.26
CA LYS A 13 10.21 -7.02 3.46
C LYS A 13 8.86 -7.71 3.67
N LYS A 14 7.77 -7.08 3.22
CA LYS A 14 6.40 -7.60 3.35
C LYS A 14 5.92 -8.33 2.10
N ASP A 15 6.71 -8.36 1.03
CA ASP A 15 6.35 -8.92 -0.27
C ASP A 15 5.02 -8.35 -0.79
N VAL A 16 4.90 -7.02 -0.78
CA VAL A 16 3.71 -6.30 -1.26
C VAL A 16 4.06 -5.32 -2.36
N GLU A 17 3.15 -5.17 -3.30
CA GLU A 17 3.28 -4.22 -4.40
C GLU A 17 3.17 -2.77 -3.90
N LEU A 18 3.81 -1.87 -4.66
CA LEU A 18 3.75 -0.43 -4.46
C LEU A 18 3.06 0.23 -5.65
N TYR A 19 2.14 1.14 -5.34
CA TYR A 19 1.44 1.95 -6.31
C TYR A 19 1.67 3.43 -6.01
N THR A 20 1.82 4.23 -7.06
CA THR A 20 1.84 5.70 -6.96
C THR A 20 0.45 6.30 -7.18
N SER A 21 -0.47 5.54 -7.79
CA SER A 21 -1.87 5.93 -8.01
C SER A 21 -2.82 4.78 -7.67
N MET A 22 -4.01 5.10 -7.16
CA MET A 22 -5.02 4.08 -6.81
C MET A 22 -5.44 3.27 -8.04
N PRO A 23 -5.27 1.94 -8.07
CA PRO A 23 -5.76 1.12 -9.17
C PRO A 23 -7.31 1.06 -9.19
N SER A 24 -7.88 0.85 -10.37
CA SER A 24 -9.34 0.79 -10.52
C SER A 24 -9.95 -0.35 -9.68
N GLY A 25 -11.03 -0.05 -8.96
CA GLY A 25 -11.71 -1.00 -8.09
C GLY A 25 -11.03 -1.25 -6.74
N TRP A 26 -9.83 -0.72 -6.52
CA TRP A 26 -9.14 -0.81 -5.22
C TRP A 26 -9.66 0.23 -4.25
N ARG A 27 -9.50 -0.06 -2.95
CA ARG A 27 -10.00 0.78 -1.86
C ARG A 27 -8.98 0.84 -0.74
N ARG A 28 -8.98 1.94 0.02
CA ARG A 28 -8.17 2.07 1.24
C ARG A 28 -8.64 1.08 2.32
N ILE A 29 -7.70 0.49 3.04
CA ILE A 29 -7.98 -0.25 4.27
C ILE A 29 -8.11 0.76 5.41
N ILE A 30 -9.32 0.91 5.94
CA ILE A 30 -9.62 1.84 7.04
C ILE A 30 -9.05 1.29 8.35
N GLY A 31 -8.41 2.16 9.15
CA GLY A 31 -7.87 1.80 10.47
C GLY A 31 -6.53 1.05 10.43
N ALA A 32 -5.87 0.94 9.28
CA ALA A 32 -4.56 0.31 9.19
C ALA A 32 -3.46 1.24 9.73
N LEU A 33 -2.86 0.89 10.87
CA LEU A 33 -1.83 1.68 11.55
C LEU A 33 -0.39 1.24 11.24
N THR A 34 -0.23 0.18 10.44
CA THR A 34 1.08 -0.44 10.16
C THR A 34 1.68 0.00 8.83
N ALA A 35 1.03 0.88 8.08
CA ALA A 35 1.61 1.44 6.86
C ALA A 35 2.76 2.41 7.24
N PRO A 36 3.89 2.37 6.54
CA PRO A 36 4.95 3.34 6.76
C PRO A 36 4.46 4.76 6.44
N CYS A 37 4.96 5.75 7.19
CA CYS A 37 4.63 7.16 7.00
C CYS A 37 4.87 7.57 5.53
N GLY A 38 3.87 8.19 4.91
CA GLY A 38 3.91 8.53 3.48
C GLY A 38 3.23 7.50 2.57
N SER A 39 2.65 6.44 3.12
CA SER A 39 1.86 5.47 2.38
C SER A 39 0.56 5.09 3.10
N THR A 40 -0.33 4.37 2.41
CA THR A 40 -1.52 3.76 2.99
C THR A 40 -1.74 2.36 2.43
N TRP A 41 -2.31 1.46 3.24
CA TRP A 41 -2.75 0.16 2.75
C TRP A 41 -3.98 0.29 1.86
N ILE A 42 -3.95 -0.43 0.74
CA ILE A 42 -5.06 -0.58 -0.21
C ILE A 42 -5.32 -2.06 -0.49
N TYR A 43 -6.53 -2.38 -0.95
CA TYR A 43 -6.91 -3.74 -1.35
C TYR A 43 -7.80 -3.74 -2.59
N ASN A 44 -7.79 -4.85 -3.34
CA ASN A 44 -8.46 -5.02 -4.63
C ASN A 44 -9.99 -5.14 -4.59
N GLY A 45 -10.65 -4.76 -3.50
CA GLY A 45 -12.11 -4.87 -3.36
C GLY A 45 -12.67 -6.27 -3.08
N LYS A 46 -11.85 -7.34 -3.15
CA LYS A 46 -12.30 -8.72 -2.97
C LYS A 46 -12.53 -9.09 -1.50
N SER A 47 -13.45 -10.03 -1.28
CA SER A 47 -13.77 -10.59 0.04
C SER A 47 -12.57 -11.33 0.65
N TYR A 48 -12.38 -11.22 1.97
CA TYR A 48 -11.36 -12.00 2.70
C TYR A 48 -11.55 -13.51 2.57
N PHE A 49 -12.80 -13.98 2.42
CA PHE A 49 -13.11 -15.41 2.34
C PHE A 49 -12.91 -16.01 0.94
N SER A 50 -12.71 -15.16 -0.07
CA SER A 50 -12.57 -15.64 -1.47
C SER A 50 -11.19 -16.24 -1.77
N GLY A 51 -10.17 -15.96 -0.95
CA GLY A 51 -8.78 -16.24 -1.29
C GLY A 51 -8.20 -15.36 -2.40
N GLU A 52 -9.02 -14.51 -3.05
CA GLU A 52 -8.61 -13.63 -4.15
C GLU A 52 -8.18 -12.23 -3.68
N ARG A 53 -8.25 -11.96 -2.37
CA ARG A 53 -7.95 -10.64 -1.81
C ARG A 53 -6.46 -10.36 -1.90
N LYS A 54 -6.12 -9.25 -2.56
CA LYS A 54 -4.76 -8.71 -2.63
C LYS A 54 -4.68 -7.40 -1.88
N THR A 55 -3.52 -7.15 -1.29
CA THR A 55 -3.18 -5.90 -0.59
C THR A 55 -1.90 -5.31 -1.14
N ALA A 56 -1.81 -3.97 -1.15
CA ALA A 56 -0.64 -3.24 -1.61
C ALA A 56 -0.50 -1.93 -0.83
N LEU A 57 0.62 -1.25 -1.01
CA LEU A 57 0.85 0.09 -0.49
C LEU A 57 0.64 1.14 -1.59
N LEU A 58 -0.11 2.19 -1.26
CA LEU A 58 -0.24 3.38 -2.09
C LEU A 58 0.61 4.50 -1.49
N VAL A 59 1.59 4.98 -2.24
CA VAL A 59 2.48 6.09 -1.85
C VAL A 59 1.74 7.41 -2.04
N LYS A 60 1.91 8.34 -1.10
CA LYS A 60 1.39 9.70 -1.20
C LYS A 60 2.31 10.53 -2.11
N GLU A 61 1.72 11.42 -2.90
CA GLU A 61 2.45 12.28 -3.85
C GLU A 61 3.57 13.09 -3.18
N ASP A 62 3.32 13.63 -1.98
CA ASP A 62 4.30 14.39 -1.17
C ASP A 62 5.56 13.60 -0.74
N CYS A 63 5.61 12.30 -1.03
CA CYS A 63 6.76 11.42 -0.74
C CYS A 63 7.52 11.00 -2.00
N LEU A 64 7.14 11.56 -3.16
CA LEU A 64 7.81 11.36 -4.46
C LEU A 64 8.66 12.57 -4.88
N GLU A 65 8.56 13.69 -4.14
CA GLU A 65 9.38 14.91 -4.27
C GLU A 65 10.67 14.82 -3.44
#